data_AF-A0A1E3B037-F1
#
_entry.id   AF-A0A1E3B037-F1
#
_cell.length_a   1.000
_cell.length_b   1.000
_cell.length_c   1.000
_cell.angle_alpha   90.00
_cell.angle_beta   90.00
_cell.angle_gamma   90.00
#
_symmetry.space_group_name_H-M   'P 1'
#
loop_
_entity.id
_entity.type
_entity.pdbx_description
1 polymer ?
#
loop_
_entity_poly.entity_id
_entity_poly.type
_entity_poly.pdbx_seq_one_letter_code
_entity_poly.pdbx_strand_id
1 'polypeptide(L)'
;MSGESQTGWAIRRYCPDTQNCPTGESGVNTWGDWYACCPEGTWANITSNTRCGPVDADFTPKARCANSTWTLWYAEGYFCCDNVNDLRGYYYNSNYYVGCATSSWINNASHANSDVRRAASYPNAPESTSKTSSTNKGAIAGGVVGGVCGAFIIVGIIWFLCYRRRQSKTPKNEETSNSPPLQLRTHYENIRSELGDNSRGPSELDGSLDRKEMSAATQPRQELAGSTPQKQPPSELA
;
A
#
# COMPACT_ATOMS: atom_id res chain seq x y z
N MET A 1 26.13 41.50 -1.01
CA MET A 1 24.98 40.84 -0.37
C MET A 1 25.03 39.38 -0.77
N SER A 2 25.29 38.52 0.21
CA SER A 2 25.72 37.13 0.11
C SER A 2 24.74 36.23 -0.65
N GLY A 3 25.07 35.88 -1.90
CA GLY A 3 24.34 34.93 -2.75
C GLY A 3 24.55 33.44 -2.38
N GLU A 4 24.89 33.14 -1.13
CA GLU A 4 25.27 31.80 -0.67
C GLU A 4 24.08 30.96 -0.17
N SER A 5 22.86 31.52 -0.08
CA SER A 5 21.81 31.00 0.81
C SER A 5 20.41 30.84 0.20
N GLN A 6 20.29 30.38 -1.05
CA GLN A 6 18.97 30.05 -1.63
C GLN A 6 18.88 28.62 -2.19
N THR A 7 19.88 27.76 -1.92
CA THR A 7 19.86 26.35 -2.31
C THR A 7 19.41 25.46 -1.16
N GLY A 8 18.33 24.71 -1.35
CA GLY A 8 17.81 23.82 -0.32
C GLY A 8 16.50 23.13 -0.69
N TRP A 9 15.85 22.52 0.29
CA TRP A 9 14.57 21.85 0.10
C TRP A 9 13.42 22.85 -0.06
N ALA A 10 12.48 22.52 -0.94
CA ALA A 10 11.27 23.30 -1.18
C ALA A 10 10.30 23.23 0.01
N ILE A 11 9.53 24.30 0.19
CA ILE A 11 8.41 24.30 1.13
C ILE A 11 7.23 23.54 0.52
N ARG A 12 6.53 22.73 1.33
CA ARG A 12 5.26 22.12 0.93
C ARG A 12 4.11 23.01 1.39
N ARG A 13 3.33 23.53 0.44
CA ARG A 13 2.19 24.41 0.71
C ARG A 13 0.89 23.77 0.24
N TYR A 14 -0.16 23.97 1.03
CA TYR A 14 -1.53 23.64 0.65
C TYR A 14 -2.16 24.86 -0.02
N CYS A 15 -2.53 24.73 -1.29
CA CYS A 15 -3.03 25.82 -2.12
C CYS A 15 -4.30 25.42 -2.88
N PRO A 16 -5.42 25.16 -2.19
CA PRO A 16 -6.66 24.68 -2.82
C PRO A 16 -7.35 25.76 -3.67
N ASP A 17 -7.28 27.02 -3.25
CA ASP A 17 -8.03 28.11 -3.90
C ASP A 17 -7.30 28.65 -5.13
N THR A 18 -5.98 28.76 -5.05
CA THR A 18 -5.15 29.37 -6.11
C THR A 18 -4.62 28.36 -7.11
N GLN A 19 -4.59 27.06 -6.75
CA GLN A 19 -3.94 26.00 -7.53
C GLN A 19 -2.53 26.37 -8.02
N ASN A 20 -1.83 27.19 -7.24
CA ASN A 20 -0.50 27.67 -7.55
C ASN A 20 0.18 28.18 -6.28
N CYS A 21 1.51 28.23 -6.30
CA CYS A 21 2.29 28.83 -5.22
C CYS A 21 1.91 30.31 -4.98
N PRO A 22 2.05 30.82 -3.75
CA PRO A 22 1.81 32.22 -3.41
C PRO A 22 2.61 33.19 -4.26
N THR A 23 2.14 34.43 -4.38
CA THR A 23 2.84 35.50 -5.12
C THR A 23 4.28 35.67 -4.62
N GLY A 24 5.23 35.75 -5.54
CA GLY A 24 6.67 35.83 -5.23
C GLY A 24 7.34 34.46 -5.07
N GLU A 25 6.57 33.37 -5.03
CA GLU A 25 7.12 32.01 -5.07
C GLU A 25 6.88 31.37 -6.44
N SER A 26 7.75 30.45 -6.83
CA SER A 26 7.60 29.62 -8.02
C SER A 26 7.63 28.16 -7.61
N GLY A 27 6.83 27.31 -8.25
CA GLY A 27 6.78 25.91 -7.84
C GLY A 27 5.97 25.03 -8.75
N VAL A 28 5.82 23.78 -8.30
CA VAL A 28 5.17 22.73 -9.07
C VAL A 28 4.13 22.03 -8.20
N ASN A 29 3.03 21.62 -8.83
CA ASN A 29 2.06 20.74 -8.19
C ASN A 29 2.75 19.40 -7.87
N THR A 30 2.46 18.86 -6.70
CA THR A 30 3.06 17.60 -6.24
C THR A 30 2.02 16.51 -6.10
N TRP A 31 0.89 16.81 -5.45
CA TRP A 31 -0.25 15.90 -5.33
C TRP A 31 -1.47 16.65 -4.81
N GLY A 32 -2.66 16.37 -5.37
CA GLY A 32 -3.88 17.10 -5.00
C GLY A 32 -3.66 18.62 -5.04
N ASP A 33 -3.96 19.29 -3.93
CA ASP A 33 -3.76 20.74 -3.78
C ASP A 33 -2.42 21.12 -3.13
N TRP A 34 -1.44 20.20 -3.12
CA TRP A 34 -0.12 20.43 -2.55
C TRP A 34 0.92 20.83 -3.58
N TYR A 35 1.63 21.90 -3.29
CA TYR A 35 2.68 22.45 -4.13
C TYR A 35 4.02 22.42 -3.42
N ALA A 36 5.07 22.11 -4.18
CA ALA A 36 6.44 22.39 -3.76
C ALA A 36 6.83 23.77 -4.27
N CYS A 37 6.90 24.73 -3.35
CA CYS A 37 7.18 26.11 -3.68
C CYS A 37 8.61 26.48 -3.32
N CYS A 38 9.18 27.37 -4.13
CA CYS A 38 10.52 27.88 -4.04
C CYS A 38 10.48 29.40 -3.83
N PRO A 39 11.40 29.93 -3.02
CA PRO A 39 11.46 31.36 -2.77
C PRO A 39 11.77 32.15 -4.05
N GLU A 40 11.47 33.44 -4.04
CA GLU A 40 11.71 34.34 -5.16
C GLU A 40 13.15 34.25 -5.68
N GLY A 41 13.31 34.24 -7.00
CA GLY A 41 14.62 34.12 -7.65
C GLY A 41 15.16 32.69 -7.75
N THR A 42 14.43 31.68 -7.27
CA THR A 42 14.78 30.27 -7.43
C THR A 42 13.69 29.47 -8.13
N TRP A 43 14.10 28.36 -8.76
CA TRP A 43 13.18 27.47 -9.46
C TRP A 43 13.21 26.06 -8.85
N ALA A 44 12.10 25.35 -9.05
CA ALA A 44 11.91 23.99 -8.57
C ALA A 44 12.67 23.00 -9.47
N ASN A 45 13.70 22.36 -8.91
CA ASN A 45 14.35 21.21 -9.51
C ASN A 45 13.61 19.94 -9.06
N ILE A 46 12.93 19.31 -10.02
CA ILE A 46 12.05 18.15 -9.77
C ILE A 46 12.88 16.86 -9.87
N THR A 47 13.43 16.44 -8.73
CA THR A 47 13.94 15.05 -8.55
C THR A 47 12.95 14.24 -7.71
N SER A 48 13.34 13.10 -7.13
CA SER A 48 12.50 12.35 -6.18
C SER A 48 11.98 13.18 -5.00
N ASN A 49 12.64 14.31 -4.72
CA ASN A 49 12.13 15.41 -3.90
C ASN A 49 12.47 16.76 -4.55
N THR A 50 11.63 17.78 -4.34
CA THR A 50 11.80 19.10 -4.96
C THR A 50 12.81 19.94 -4.18
N ARG A 51 13.83 20.43 -4.89
CA ARG A 51 14.83 21.37 -4.37
C ARG A 51 14.69 22.71 -5.07
N CYS A 52 15.09 23.77 -4.40
CA CYS A 52 15.11 25.12 -4.94
C CYS A 52 16.54 25.61 -5.06
N GLY A 53 16.81 26.35 -6.12
CA GLY A 53 18.08 27.03 -6.33
C GLY A 53 18.07 27.85 -7.63
N PRO A 54 19.12 28.65 -7.88
CA PRO A 54 19.39 29.23 -9.19
C PRO A 54 19.72 28.16 -10.25
N VAL A 55 19.82 28.57 -11.52
CA VAL A 55 20.03 27.65 -12.66
C VAL A 55 21.31 26.82 -12.49
N ASP A 56 22.36 27.45 -12.00
CA ASP A 56 23.68 26.84 -11.80
C ASP A 56 23.90 26.38 -10.35
N ALA A 57 22.81 26.12 -9.61
CA ALA A 57 22.89 25.71 -8.22
C ALA A 57 23.59 24.36 -8.04
N ASP A 58 24.52 24.32 -7.08
CA ASP A 58 24.97 23.07 -6.50
C ASP A 58 23.87 22.44 -5.65
N PHE A 59 23.19 21.44 -6.22
CA PHE A 59 22.16 20.64 -5.55
C PHE A 59 22.74 19.49 -4.73
N THR A 60 24.04 19.51 -4.40
CA THR A 60 24.63 18.55 -3.47
C THR A 60 23.76 18.49 -2.21
N PRO A 61 23.45 17.28 -1.71
CA PRO A 61 22.28 17.09 -0.86
C PRO A 61 22.49 17.66 0.55
N LYS A 62 22.04 18.89 0.77
CA LYS A 62 22.21 19.61 2.05
C LYS A 62 20.94 19.52 2.88
N ALA A 63 21.07 19.20 4.16
CA ALA A 63 19.96 19.16 5.11
C ALA A 63 19.55 20.58 5.55
N ARG A 64 19.02 21.37 4.61
CA ARG A 64 18.55 22.75 4.86
C ARG A 64 17.41 23.15 3.93
N CYS A 65 16.57 24.05 4.40
CA CYS A 65 15.55 24.68 3.58
C CYS A 65 16.15 25.70 2.61
N ALA A 66 15.47 25.94 1.49
CA ALA A 66 15.85 26.99 0.56
C ALA A 66 15.66 28.40 1.15
N ASN A 67 14.75 28.54 2.11
CA ASN A 67 14.58 29.72 2.94
C ASN A 67 14.85 29.37 4.41
N SER A 68 15.70 30.15 5.07
CA SER A 68 16.11 29.92 6.47
C SER A 68 14.99 30.17 7.49
N THR A 69 13.91 30.85 7.10
CA THR A 69 12.74 31.05 7.97
C THR A 69 11.88 29.79 8.11
N TRP A 70 12.03 28.83 7.20
CA TRP A 70 11.24 27.59 7.23
C TRP A 70 11.83 26.54 8.16
N THR A 71 10.96 25.67 8.65
CA THR A 71 11.36 24.53 9.46
C THR A 71 11.61 23.32 8.56
N LEU A 72 12.79 22.71 8.70
CA LEU A 72 13.15 21.48 8.00
C LEU A 72 12.57 20.25 8.71
N TRP A 73 11.86 19.43 7.93
CA TRP A 73 11.27 18.17 8.36
C TRP A 73 11.86 17.00 7.55
N TYR A 74 11.79 15.81 8.13
CA TYR A 74 12.24 14.58 7.52
C TYR A 74 11.15 13.51 7.59
N ALA A 75 10.82 12.94 6.43
CA ALA A 75 9.98 11.75 6.25
C ALA A 75 10.42 11.05 4.96
N GLU A 76 11.31 10.06 5.08
CA GLU A 76 11.96 9.38 3.93
C GLU A 76 12.72 10.31 2.95
N GLY A 77 12.90 11.57 3.34
CA GLY A 77 13.41 12.66 2.55
C GLY A 77 13.18 13.98 3.28
N TYR A 78 13.93 15.01 2.92
CA TYR A 78 13.80 16.32 3.54
C TYR A 78 12.78 17.19 2.80
N PHE A 79 12.00 17.95 3.56
CA PHE A 79 11.08 18.94 3.04
C PHE A 79 10.87 20.05 4.06
N CYS A 80 10.38 21.19 3.62
CA CYS A 80 10.22 22.35 4.48
C CYS A 80 8.75 22.66 4.73
N CYS A 81 8.47 23.15 5.94
CA CYS A 81 7.19 23.72 6.31
C CYS A 81 7.37 25.14 6.82
N ASP A 82 6.34 25.96 6.61
CA ASP A 82 6.29 27.28 7.19
C ASP A 82 6.34 27.19 8.72
N ASN A 83 6.91 28.19 9.37
CA ASN A 83 6.95 28.25 10.83
C ASN A 83 5.75 29.01 11.42
N VAL A 84 4.88 29.55 10.55
CA VAL A 84 3.64 30.22 10.94
C VAL A 84 2.51 29.21 11.18
N ASN A 85 1.50 29.63 11.95
CA ASN A 85 0.25 28.89 12.17
C ASN A 85 0.39 27.46 12.73
N ASP A 86 1.47 27.18 13.48
CA ASP A 86 1.76 25.84 14.02
C ASP A 86 1.73 24.74 12.94
N LEU A 87 2.20 25.07 11.73
CA LEU A 87 2.33 24.09 10.66
C LEU A 87 3.46 23.11 10.97
N ARG A 88 3.16 21.84 10.75
CA ARG A 88 4.05 20.71 10.98
C ARG A 88 4.09 19.83 9.75
N GLY A 89 5.23 19.17 9.55
CA GLY A 89 5.33 18.15 8.54
C GLY A 89 4.38 17.00 8.84
N TYR A 90 3.69 16.51 7.81
CA TYR A 90 2.95 15.26 7.86
C TYR A 90 3.32 14.38 6.67
N TYR A 91 3.12 13.08 6.86
CA TYR A 91 3.43 12.06 5.89
C TYR A 91 2.24 11.13 5.72
N TYR A 92 1.80 10.97 4.48
CA TYR A 92 0.67 10.18 4.08
C TYR A 92 1.15 8.82 3.55
N ASN A 93 1.12 7.81 4.42
CA ASN A 93 1.75 6.50 4.20
C ASN A 93 1.30 5.82 2.90
N SER A 94 0.02 5.90 2.52
CA SER A 94 -0.51 5.10 1.41
C SER A 94 0.11 5.45 0.06
N ASN A 95 0.60 6.68 -0.10
CA ASN A 95 1.14 7.18 -1.37
C ASN A 95 2.53 7.84 -1.22
N TYR A 96 3.17 7.71 -0.05
CA TYR A 96 4.48 8.32 0.23
C TYR A 96 4.49 9.85 0.05
N TYR A 97 3.37 10.51 0.31
CA TYR A 97 3.23 11.95 0.12
C TYR A 97 3.56 12.73 1.38
N VAL A 98 4.20 13.88 1.22
CA VAL A 98 4.53 14.81 2.32
C VAL A 98 3.80 16.13 2.14
N GLY A 99 3.48 16.78 3.26
CA GLY A 99 2.90 18.11 3.28
C GLY A 99 3.07 18.80 4.63
N CYS A 100 2.47 19.97 4.78
CA CYS A 100 2.57 20.82 5.96
C CYS A 100 1.19 21.23 6.45
N ALA A 101 0.75 20.67 7.58
CA ALA A 101 -0.57 20.89 8.12
C ALA A 101 -0.52 21.24 9.60
N THR A 102 -1.60 21.79 10.15
CA THR A 102 -1.69 22.11 11.57
C THR A 102 -1.71 20.84 12.42
N SER A 103 -1.28 20.95 13.69
CA SER A 103 -1.37 19.85 14.65
C SER A 103 -2.77 19.24 14.74
N SER A 104 -3.83 20.08 14.71
CA SER A 104 -5.22 19.62 14.77
C SER A 104 -5.62 18.78 13.55
N TRP A 105 -5.20 19.17 12.36
CA TRP A 105 -5.49 18.42 11.14
C TRP A 105 -4.76 17.07 11.14
N ILE A 106 -3.48 17.07 11.54
CA ILE A 106 -2.66 15.86 11.62
C ILE A 106 -3.25 14.85 12.61
N ASN A 107 -3.67 15.31 13.79
CA ASN A 107 -4.26 14.43 14.81
C ASN A 107 -5.60 13.82 14.38
N ASN A 108 -6.34 14.51 13.50
CA ASN A 108 -7.60 14.02 12.94
C ASN A 108 -7.41 13.18 11.67
N ALA A 109 -6.25 13.27 11.02
CA ALA A 109 -5.96 12.54 9.80
C ALA A 109 -5.62 11.08 10.14
N SER A 110 -6.54 10.17 9.83
CA SER A 110 -6.39 8.71 10.03
C SER A 110 -5.18 8.08 9.30
N HIS A 111 -4.54 8.81 8.39
CA HIS A 111 -3.43 8.36 7.56
C HIS A 111 -2.10 9.08 7.82
N ALA A 112 -2.05 10.00 8.79
CA ALA A 112 -0.80 10.67 9.14
C ALA A 112 0.10 9.74 9.98
N ASN A 113 1.32 9.46 9.52
CA ASN A 113 2.31 8.71 10.29
C ASN A 113 3.00 9.60 11.34
N SER A 114 3.35 9.03 12.50
CA SER A 114 4.19 9.63 13.54
C SER A 114 5.68 9.68 13.17
N ASP A 115 6.10 9.07 12.06
CA ASP A 115 7.50 9.03 11.62
C ASP A 115 8.04 10.38 11.08
N VAL A 116 7.22 11.43 11.06
CA VAL A 116 7.66 12.78 10.65
C VAL A 116 8.33 13.51 11.80
N ARG A 117 9.58 13.93 11.59
CA ARG A 117 10.39 14.58 12.62
C ARG A 117 11.01 15.88 12.14
N ARG A 118 11.20 16.84 13.04
CA ARG A 118 12.03 18.00 12.76
C ARG A 118 13.47 17.54 12.56
N ALA A 119 14.11 18.01 11.50
CA ALA A 119 15.48 17.63 11.18
C ALA A 119 16.50 18.11 12.23
N ALA A 120 16.21 19.21 12.94
CA ALA A 120 17.04 19.69 14.06
C ALA A 120 17.18 18.68 15.20
N SER A 121 16.28 17.69 15.29
CA SER A 121 16.34 16.62 16.28
C SER A 121 17.25 15.45 15.88
N TYR A 122 17.86 15.50 14.70
CA TYR A 122 18.89 14.55 14.26
C TYR A 122 20.28 15.19 14.35
N PRO A 123 21.08 14.90 15.39
CA PRO A 123 22.46 15.41 15.48
C PRO A 123 23.34 14.91 14.31
N ASN A 124 22.97 13.80 13.67
CA ASN A 124 23.61 13.26 12.46
C ASN A 124 22.56 12.98 11.37
N ALA A 125 21.87 14.03 10.93
CA ALA A 125 21.11 13.98 9.68
C ALA A 125 22.06 13.55 8.55
N PRO A 126 21.89 12.36 7.93
CA PRO A 126 22.78 11.95 6.86
C PRO A 126 22.65 12.96 5.72
N GLU A 127 23.78 13.55 5.33
CA GLU A 127 23.93 14.24 4.06
C GLU A 127 23.25 13.35 3.01
N SER A 128 22.19 13.87 2.41
CA SER A 128 21.19 13.10 1.66
C SER A 128 21.76 12.51 0.39
N THR A 129 22.72 11.59 0.51
CA THR A 129 23.20 10.70 -0.56
C THR A 129 21.95 10.22 -1.23
N SER A 130 21.77 10.62 -2.49
CA SER A 130 20.61 10.35 -3.32
C SER A 130 20.18 8.90 -3.11
N LYS A 131 19.22 8.68 -2.22
CA LYS A 131 18.60 7.38 -2.06
C LYS A 131 17.72 7.28 -3.29
N THR A 132 18.29 6.70 -4.34
CA THR A 132 17.54 6.03 -5.38
C THR A 132 16.41 5.30 -4.66
N SER A 133 15.17 5.63 -4.98
CA SER A 133 13.99 4.95 -4.51
C SER A 133 14.24 3.45 -4.60
N SER A 134 14.58 2.82 -3.48
CA SER A 134 14.70 1.39 -3.41
C SER A 134 13.27 0.89 -3.28
N THR A 135 12.57 0.84 -4.42
CA THR A 135 11.47 -0.09 -4.59
C THR A 135 11.96 -1.40 -4.00
N ASN A 136 11.27 -1.95 -2.99
CA ASN A 136 11.70 -3.11 -2.23
C ASN A 136 12.08 -4.24 -3.18
N LYS A 137 13.36 -4.30 -3.58
CA LYS A 137 13.85 -5.24 -4.59
C LYS A 137 13.60 -6.67 -4.13
N GLY A 138 13.58 -6.89 -2.80
CA GLY A 138 13.19 -8.15 -2.19
C GLY A 138 11.74 -8.57 -2.44
N ALA A 139 10.78 -7.63 -2.41
CA ALA A 139 9.37 -7.95 -2.65
C ALA A 139 9.12 -8.28 -4.14
N ILE A 140 9.78 -7.57 -5.06
CA ILE A 140 9.68 -7.81 -6.51
C ILE A 140 10.48 -9.05 -6.93
N ALA A 141 11.67 -9.26 -6.38
CA ALA A 141 12.48 -10.45 -6.69
C ALA A 141 11.91 -11.74 -6.07
N GLY A 142 11.25 -11.66 -4.91
CA GLY A 142 10.62 -12.82 -4.27
C GLY A 142 9.47 -13.40 -5.07
N GLY A 143 8.67 -12.54 -5.73
CA GLY A 143 7.53 -12.97 -6.55
C GLY A 143 7.93 -13.78 -7.78
N VAL A 144 8.96 -13.35 -8.52
CA VAL A 144 9.36 -14.02 -9.76
C VAL A 144 10.01 -15.38 -9.49
N VAL A 145 10.86 -15.48 -8.46
CA VAL A 145 11.51 -16.75 -8.09
C VAL A 145 10.49 -17.72 -7.52
N GLY A 146 9.55 -17.25 -6.69
CA GLY A 146 8.45 -18.07 -6.18
C GLY A 146 7.52 -18.58 -7.29
N GLY A 147 7.21 -17.73 -8.28
CA GLY A 147 6.38 -18.10 -9.42
C GLY A 147 7.01 -19.18 -10.31
N VAL A 148 8.30 -19.04 -10.65
CA VAL A 148 9.00 -20.02 -11.49
C VAL A 148 9.13 -21.37 -10.77
N CYS A 149 9.55 -21.39 -9.50
CA CYS A 149 9.62 -22.62 -8.71
C CYS A 149 8.24 -23.26 -8.52
N GLY A 150 7.21 -22.47 -8.24
CA GLY A 150 5.83 -22.96 -8.11
C GLY A 150 5.29 -23.57 -9.40
N ALA A 151 5.54 -22.93 -10.55
CA ALA A 151 5.10 -23.42 -11.85
C ALA A 151 5.73 -24.78 -12.21
N PHE A 152 7.04 -24.96 -11.98
CA PHE A 152 7.71 -26.24 -12.23
C PHE A 152 7.17 -27.38 -11.35
N ILE A 153 6.89 -27.09 -10.08
CA ILE A 153 6.30 -28.08 -9.16
C ILE A 153 4.90 -28.49 -9.63
N ILE A 154 4.05 -27.54 -10.02
CA ILE A 154 2.69 -27.82 -10.50
C ILE A 154 2.73 -28.66 -11.78
N VAL A 155 3.59 -28.31 -12.75
CA VAL A 155 3.76 -29.10 -13.99
C VAL A 155 4.27 -30.51 -13.66
N GLY A 156 5.23 -30.64 -12.75
CA GLY A 156 5.76 -31.93 -12.31
C GLY A 156 4.68 -32.81 -11.67
N ILE A 157 3.83 -32.26 -10.81
CA ILE A 157 2.72 -32.98 -10.17
C ILE A 157 1.69 -33.42 -11.21
N ILE A 158 1.29 -32.55 -12.13
CA ILE A 158 0.33 -32.88 -13.19
C ILE A 158 0.89 -34.00 -14.07
N TRP A 159 2.15 -33.92 -14.47
CA TRP A 159 2.80 -34.95 -15.27
C TRP A 159 2.89 -36.27 -14.51
N PHE A 160 3.28 -36.26 -13.24
CA PHE A 160 3.38 -37.45 -12.40
C PHE A 160 2.03 -38.16 -12.23
N LEU A 161 0.94 -37.41 -12.00
CA LEU A 161 -0.40 -37.97 -11.90
C LEU A 161 -0.88 -38.56 -13.23
N CYS A 162 -0.60 -37.89 -14.35
CA CYS A 162 -0.91 -38.41 -15.69
C CYS A 162 -0.08 -39.66 -16.03
N TYR A 163 1.20 -39.68 -15.65
CA TYR A 163 2.09 -40.81 -15.85
C TYR A 163 1.61 -42.03 -15.06
N ARG A 164 1.26 -41.84 -13.78
CA ARG A 164 0.73 -42.92 -12.94
C ARG A 164 -0.58 -43.49 -13.47
N ARG A 165 -1.45 -42.64 -14.04
CA ARG A 165 -2.71 -43.08 -14.66
C ARG A 165 -2.52 -43.79 -16.01
N ARG A 166 -1.44 -43.48 -16.74
CA ARG A 166 -1.12 -44.18 -18.01
C ARG A 166 -0.59 -45.58 -17.79
N GLN A 167 0.05 -45.86 -16.65
CA GLN A 167 0.43 -47.24 -16.29
C GLN A 167 -0.78 -48.13 -15.94
N SER A 168 -1.99 -47.56 -15.82
CA SER A 168 -3.23 -48.32 -15.56
C SER A 168 -3.99 -48.72 -16.83
N LYS A 169 -3.43 -48.46 -18.03
CA LYS A 169 -4.06 -48.86 -19.29
C LYS A 169 -3.14 -49.80 -20.07
N THR A 170 -3.36 -51.09 -19.90
CA THR A 170 -2.96 -52.10 -20.90
C THR A 170 -3.53 -51.69 -22.26
N PRO A 171 -2.71 -51.50 -23.31
CA PRO A 171 -3.21 -51.40 -24.66
C PRO A 171 -3.74 -52.78 -25.05
N LYS A 172 -5.07 -52.96 -25.07
CA LYS A 172 -5.68 -54.18 -25.63
C LYS A 172 -5.81 -53.97 -27.13
N ASN A 173 -4.78 -54.39 -27.86
CA ASN A 173 -4.82 -54.54 -29.32
C ASN A 173 -5.84 -55.61 -29.71
N GLU A 174 -6.47 -55.37 -30.85
CA GLU A 174 -7.29 -56.30 -31.62
C GLU A 174 -6.53 -57.59 -31.92
N GLU A 175 -7.18 -58.75 -31.71
CA GLU A 175 -6.94 -59.92 -32.55
C GLU A 175 -8.23 -60.75 -32.68
N THR A 176 -8.65 -60.86 -33.94
CA THR A 176 -9.66 -61.72 -34.55
C THR A 176 -9.48 -63.20 -34.20
N SER A 177 -10.54 -63.92 -33.81
CA SER A 177 -10.71 -65.32 -34.20
C SER A 177 -12.14 -65.82 -34.03
N ASN A 178 -12.58 -66.56 -35.05
CA ASN A 178 -13.93 -67.05 -35.29
C ASN A 178 -14.33 -68.27 -34.43
N SER A 179 -15.66 -68.35 -34.22
CA SER A 179 -16.55 -69.54 -34.16
C SER A 179 -17.20 -69.92 -32.80
N PRO A 180 -18.50 -70.36 -32.81
CA PRO A 180 -19.36 -70.55 -31.63
C PRO A 180 -19.55 -72.05 -31.28
N PRO A 181 -20.24 -72.45 -30.17
CA PRO A 181 -21.71 -72.44 -30.10
C PRO A 181 -22.36 -72.16 -28.70
N LEU A 182 -23.59 -71.60 -28.78
CA LEU A 182 -24.81 -71.81 -27.96
C LEU A 182 -24.72 -72.28 -26.50
N GLN A 183 -25.39 -71.56 -25.58
CA GLN A 183 -26.68 -72.00 -24.97
C GLN A 183 -27.39 -70.88 -24.17
N LEU A 184 -28.69 -70.73 -24.47
CA LEU A 184 -29.87 -70.37 -23.65
C LEU A 184 -29.83 -69.12 -22.73
N ARG A 185 -30.39 -67.97 -23.12
CA ARG A 185 -31.83 -67.56 -23.20
C ARG A 185 -32.57 -67.48 -21.84
N THR A 186 -32.65 -66.28 -21.29
CA THR A 186 -33.84 -65.78 -20.58
C THR A 186 -34.14 -64.35 -21.05
N HIS A 187 -35.25 -64.20 -21.78
CA HIS A 187 -35.87 -62.93 -22.19
C HIS A 187 -36.43 -62.19 -20.97
N TYR A 188 -36.38 -60.85 -20.98
CA TYR A 188 -37.57 -59.96 -20.95
C TYR A 188 -37.08 -58.49 -20.96
N GLU A 189 -36.92 -57.94 -22.17
CA GLU A 189 -37.76 -56.88 -22.76
C GLU A 189 -37.44 -55.44 -22.28
N ASN A 190 -36.74 -54.74 -23.17
CA ASN A 190 -36.80 -53.30 -23.31
C ASN A 190 -38.21 -52.91 -23.80
N ILE A 191 -38.89 -52.04 -23.07
CA ILE A 191 -39.88 -51.13 -23.66
C ILE A 191 -39.33 -49.70 -23.49
N ARG A 192 -38.80 -49.18 -24.59
CA ARG A 192 -38.77 -47.74 -24.93
C ARG A 192 -40.21 -47.41 -25.40
N SER A 193 -40.86 -46.30 -25.08
CA SER A 193 -40.48 -44.91 -25.39
C SER A 193 -41.47 -43.89 -24.79
N GLU A 194 -41.12 -42.60 -24.91
CA GLU A 194 -41.96 -41.37 -24.82
C GLU A 194 -42.15 -40.75 -23.41
N LEU A 195 -42.08 -39.45 -23.12
CA LEU A 195 -41.81 -38.19 -23.86
C LEU A 195 -41.70 -37.03 -22.82
N GLY A 196 -40.96 -35.95 -23.11
CA GLY A 196 -41.08 -34.61 -22.47
C GLY A 196 -40.05 -34.30 -21.36
N ASP A 197 -38.93 -33.63 -21.66
CA ASP A 197 -38.76 -32.17 -21.79
C ASP A 197 -38.90 -31.38 -20.47
N ASN A 198 -37.79 -30.91 -19.88
CA ASN A 198 -37.52 -29.48 -19.71
C ASN A 198 -36.11 -29.21 -19.15
N SER A 199 -35.58 -28.06 -19.54
CA SER A 199 -34.21 -27.57 -19.34
C SER A 199 -33.93 -27.00 -17.94
N ARG A 200 -32.62 -26.78 -17.68
CA ARG A 200 -31.97 -25.83 -16.73
C ARG A 200 -31.43 -26.45 -15.41
N GLY A 201 -30.14 -26.20 -15.15
CA GLY A 201 -29.43 -26.53 -13.88
C GLY A 201 -29.90 -25.69 -12.68
N PRO A 202 -29.19 -25.65 -11.52
CA PRO A 202 -27.79 -25.99 -11.28
C PRO A 202 -27.55 -26.97 -10.10
N SER A 203 -26.28 -27.28 -9.85
CA SER A 203 -25.77 -28.03 -8.71
C SER A 203 -26.00 -27.28 -7.39
N GLU A 204 -26.75 -27.89 -6.48
CA GLU A 204 -26.86 -27.46 -5.08
C GLU A 204 -25.70 -28.05 -4.26
N LEU A 205 -25.14 -27.19 -3.40
CA LEU A 205 -24.05 -27.44 -2.46
C LEU A 205 -24.47 -28.43 -1.38
N ASP A 206 -23.60 -29.38 -1.03
CA ASP A 206 -23.63 -30.01 0.30
C ASP A 206 -22.54 -29.36 1.17
N GLY A 207 -23.01 -28.75 2.25
CA GLY A 207 -22.26 -27.88 3.15
C GLY A 207 -21.51 -28.69 4.21
N SER A 208 -20.20 -28.46 4.22
CA SER A 208 -19.26 -28.76 5.30
C SER A 208 -19.82 -28.51 6.71
N LEU A 209 -19.83 -29.56 7.54
CA LEU A 209 -19.77 -29.44 9.00
C LEU A 209 -18.46 -30.04 9.50
N ASP A 210 -17.39 -29.24 9.43
CA ASP A 210 -16.28 -29.35 10.37
C ASP A 210 -15.67 -27.97 10.59
N ARG A 211 -16.46 -27.12 11.26
CA ARG A 211 -15.98 -25.84 11.77
C ARG A 211 -15.32 -26.08 13.12
N LYS A 212 -13.99 -26.11 13.11
CA LYS A 212 -13.15 -26.11 14.32
C LYS A 212 -13.23 -24.72 14.96
N GLU A 213 -14.23 -24.52 15.82
CA GLU A 213 -14.35 -23.34 16.68
C GLU A 213 -13.18 -23.35 17.69
N MET A 214 -12.40 -22.27 17.72
CA MET A 214 -11.36 -22.06 18.74
C MET A 214 -11.99 -21.34 19.93
N SER A 215 -11.83 -21.90 21.12
CA SER A 215 -12.39 -21.37 22.37
C SER A 215 -11.86 -19.95 22.66
N ALA A 216 -12.77 -18.99 22.74
CA ALA A 216 -12.49 -17.65 23.23
C ALA A 216 -12.08 -17.71 24.71
N ALA A 217 -10.97 -17.06 25.05
CA ALA A 217 -10.60 -16.82 26.42
C ALA A 217 -11.62 -15.86 27.05
N THR A 218 -12.44 -16.38 27.95
CA THR A 218 -13.26 -15.58 28.88
C THR A 218 -12.32 -14.86 29.84
N GLN A 219 -11.98 -13.60 29.53
CA GLN A 219 -11.43 -12.70 30.54
C GLN A 219 -12.59 -11.97 31.23
N PRO A 220 -12.68 -12.01 32.58
CA PRO A 220 -13.62 -11.16 33.30
C PRO A 220 -13.18 -9.70 33.17
N ARG A 221 -14.11 -8.85 32.74
CA ARG A 221 -13.97 -7.40 32.76
C ARG A 221 -13.82 -6.94 34.22
N GLN A 222 -12.67 -6.38 34.59
CA GLN A 222 -12.53 -5.57 35.80
C GLN A 222 -13.12 -4.18 35.51
N GLU A 223 -14.34 -3.95 35.97
CA GLU A 223 -14.94 -2.62 36.06
C GLU A 223 -14.22 -1.85 37.18
N LEU A 224 -13.58 -0.74 36.84
CA LEU A 224 -12.91 0.13 37.81
C LEU A 224 -13.95 1.09 38.43
N ALA A 225 -14.04 1.09 39.76
CA ALA A 225 -14.95 1.96 40.51
C ALA A 225 -14.63 3.44 40.28
N GLY A 226 -15.68 4.24 40.11
CA GLY A 226 -15.61 5.63 39.66
C GLY A 226 -15.03 6.63 40.65
N SER A 227 -14.64 7.78 40.09
CA SER A 227 -14.45 9.04 40.81
C SER A 227 -15.36 10.09 40.20
N THR A 228 -16.39 10.47 40.95
CA THR A 228 -17.34 11.54 40.65
C THR A 228 -16.61 12.89 40.59
N PRO A 229 -16.78 13.73 39.55
CA PRO A 229 -16.34 15.11 39.60
C PRO A 229 -17.21 15.92 40.58
N GLN A 230 -16.56 16.50 41.59
CA GLN A 230 -17.19 17.47 42.49
C GLN A 230 -17.60 18.71 41.69
N LYS A 231 -18.87 19.08 41.81
CA LYS A 231 -19.46 20.30 41.25
C LYS A 231 -18.95 21.51 42.05
N GLN A 232 -18.12 22.34 41.43
CA GLN A 232 -17.67 23.61 42.02
C GLN A 232 -18.74 24.69 41.76
N PRO A 233 -19.18 25.45 42.79
CA PRO A 233 -20.20 26.48 42.65
C PRO A 233 -19.67 27.74 41.93
N PRO A 234 -20.57 28.55 41.33
CA PRO A 234 -20.21 29.73 40.55
C PRO A 234 -19.65 30.85 41.45
N SER A 235 -18.50 31.38 41.08
CA SER A 235 -18.00 32.65 41.62
C SER A 235 -18.77 33.81 41.01
N GLU A 236 -19.43 34.58 41.88
CA GLU A 236 -20.08 35.85 41.60
C GLU A 236 -19.10 36.96 41.19
N LEU A 237 -19.68 37.95 40.50
CA LEU A 237 -19.15 39.27 40.19
C LEU A 237 -18.50 39.97 41.40
N ALA A 238 -17.32 40.56 41.17
CA ALA A 238 -16.95 41.92 41.58
C ALA A 238 -15.79 42.41 40.71
#